data_AF-A0A1G4YC04-F1
#
_entry.id   AF-A0A1G4YC04-F1
#
_cell.length_a   1.000
_cell.length_b   1.000
_cell.length_c   1.000
_cell.angle_alpha   90.00
_cell.angle_beta   90.00
_cell.angle_gamma   90.00
#
_symmetry.space_group_name_H-M   'P 1'
#
loop_
_entity.id
_entity.type
_entity.pdbx_description
1 polymer ?
#
loop_
_entity_poly.entity_id
_entity_poly.type
_entity_poly.pdbx_seq_one_letter_code
_entity_poly.pdbx_strand_id
1 'polypeptide(L)'
;MLQFRRIVLTLASVLAFSAPVFAGKLAIVIDDFGYRPQTENQVLAMPQAVSVAVLPNATHAREMATKAHNSGHEVLIHLPMAPLSKQPLEKDTLRPEMSSAEIERIISDAVNKVPYAVGLNNHMGSAMTSSLFGMQKVMQALERYNLYFLDSMTIGNSQALRAASGTGVKVIKRKVFLDDTQNEGDIRRQFDRAVQLARRNGSAIAIGHPHPATVRVLQQALSSLPADITLVRPSNLLNEPQTDTSTPNATPPGGTVQPPRNPFRGVKLCKAKRKPEPVYASRFFSVIGESVGESTLVRYMQNQWQGWKTTHP
;
A
#
# COMPACT_ATOMS: atom_id res chain seq x y z
N MET A 1 14.40 39.34 34.95
CA MET A 1 13.52 39.15 33.77
C MET A 1 14.27 38.78 32.48
N LEU A 2 15.43 39.38 32.18
CA LEU A 2 16.17 39.10 30.93
C LEU A 2 16.68 37.65 30.79
N GLN A 3 17.12 37.03 31.89
CA GLN A 3 17.59 35.63 31.86
C GLN A 3 16.45 34.63 31.62
N PHE A 4 15.26 34.88 32.18
CA PHE A 4 14.09 34.04 31.97
C PHE A 4 13.63 34.06 30.50
N ARG A 5 13.65 35.25 29.86
CA ARG A 5 13.36 35.42 28.43
C ARG A 5 14.34 34.66 27.54
N ARG A 6 15.64 34.66 27.88
CA ARG A 6 16.66 33.92 27.13
C ARG A 6 16.49 32.41 27.26
N ILE A 7 16.21 31.91 28.48
CA ILE A 7 15.97 30.48 28.72
C ILE A 7 14.73 30.00 27.96
N VAL A 8 13.64 30.77 27.98
CA VAL A 8 12.41 30.43 27.25
C VAL A 8 12.63 30.42 25.74
N LEU A 9 13.37 31.39 25.19
CA LEU A 9 13.72 31.43 23.77
C LEU A 9 14.63 30.27 23.35
N THR A 10 15.60 29.89 24.18
CA THR A 10 16.46 28.72 23.88
C THR A 10 15.69 27.41 23.99
N LEU A 11 14.80 27.26 24.97
CA LEU A 11 13.98 26.05 25.11
C LEU A 11 13.00 25.89 23.94
N ALA A 12 12.36 27.00 23.53
CA ALA A 12 11.46 27.03 22.36
C ALA A 12 12.21 26.74 21.05
N SER A 13 13.46 27.20 20.93
CA SER A 13 14.31 26.90 19.77
C SER A 13 14.68 25.41 19.73
N VAL A 14 15.09 24.81 20.85
CA VAL A 14 15.43 23.36 20.91
C VAL A 14 14.22 22.48 20.57
N LEU A 15 13.03 22.82 21.08
CA LEU A 15 11.78 22.14 20.74
C LEU A 15 11.35 22.34 19.27
N ALA A 16 11.70 23.47 18.66
CA ALA A 16 11.43 23.73 17.24
C ALA A 16 12.39 23.00 16.29
N PHE A 17 13.59 22.63 16.75
CA PHE A 17 14.59 21.88 15.98
C PHE A 17 14.60 20.37 16.28
N SER A 18 13.87 19.89 17.29
CA SER A 18 13.59 18.47 17.46
C SER A 18 12.57 18.02 16.42
N ALA A 19 13.04 17.68 15.22
CA ALA A 19 12.21 16.93 14.28
C ALA A 19 11.84 15.60 14.93
N PRO A 20 10.56 15.20 14.96
CA PRO A 20 10.21 13.86 15.41
C PRO A 20 10.91 12.86 14.51
N VAL A 21 11.90 12.15 15.05
CA VAL A 21 12.47 10.96 14.40
C VAL A 21 11.42 9.87 14.58
N PHE A 22 10.46 9.82 13.66
CA PHE A 22 9.49 8.73 13.63
C PHE A 22 10.23 7.45 13.25
N ALA A 23 10.16 6.44 14.11
CA ALA A 23 10.68 5.11 13.80
C ALA A 23 10.00 4.58 12.53
N GLY A 24 10.78 4.00 11.62
CA GLY A 24 10.25 3.37 10.42
C GLY A 24 9.40 2.14 10.79
N LYS A 25 8.21 2.01 10.21
CA LYS A 25 7.31 0.89 10.49
C LYS A 25 7.59 -0.26 9.52
N LEU A 26 7.92 -1.43 10.04
CA LEU A 26 8.05 -2.65 9.24
C LEU A 26 6.91 -3.59 9.57
N ALA A 27 6.13 -3.99 8.57
CA ALA A 27 5.20 -5.11 8.68
C ALA A 27 5.75 -6.31 7.93
N ILE A 28 5.61 -7.50 8.53
CA ILE A 28 6.02 -8.76 7.93
C ILE A 28 4.81 -9.68 7.88
N VAL A 29 4.53 -10.23 6.70
CA VAL A 29 3.48 -11.23 6.50
C VAL A 29 4.13 -12.52 5.99
N ILE A 30 3.73 -13.65 6.56
CA ILE A 30 4.16 -14.96 6.10
C ILE A 30 2.97 -15.66 5.42
N ASP A 31 3.09 -15.82 4.11
CA ASP A 31 2.11 -16.42 3.21
C ASP A 31 2.12 -17.96 3.28
N ASP A 32 1.20 -18.61 2.57
CA ASP A 32 1.11 -20.07 2.43
C ASP A 32 1.03 -20.86 3.75
N PHE A 33 0.30 -20.35 4.74
CA PHE A 33 -0.05 -21.10 5.94
C PHE A 33 -1.14 -22.15 5.68
N GLY A 34 -1.08 -23.25 6.45
CA GLY A 34 -2.09 -24.30 6.49
C GLY A 34 -1.63 -25.65 5.95
N TYR A 35 -0.36 -25.77 5.52
CA TYR A 35 0.18 -27.03 4.98
C TYR A 35 1.36 -27.58 5.78
N ARG A 36 2.08 -26.74 6.52
CA ARG A 36 3.35 -27.09 7.17
C ARG A 36 3.32 -26.72 8.66
N PRO A 37 2.50 -27.38 9.50
CA PRO A 37 2.38 -27.02 10.91
C PRO A 37 3.71 -26.92 11.65
N GLN A 38 4.73 -27.73 11.29
CA GLN A 38 6.04 -27.69 11.93
C GLN A 38 6.74 -26.33 11.78
N THR A 39 6.90 -25.82 10.55
CA THR A 39 7.57 -24.51 10.32
C THR A 39 6.64 -23.35 10.62
N GLU A 40 5.34 -23.50 10.36
CA GLU A 40 4.35 -22.47 10.69
C GLU A 40 4.27 -22.23 12.20
N ASN A 41 4.38 -23.27 13.04
CA ASN A 41 4.45 -23.11 14.49
C ASN A 41 5.72 -22.37 14.97
N GLN A 42 6.81 -22.44 14.22
CA GLN A 42 8.01 -21.64 14.51
C GLN A 42 7.79 -20.16 14.19
N VAL A 43 7.00 -19.85 13.16
CA VAL A 43 6.56 -18.48 12.87
C VAL A 43 5.61 -17.98 13.95
N LEU A 44 4.68 -18.81 14.44
CA LEU A 44 3.77 -18.44 15.54
C LEU A 44 4.48 -18.29 16.91
N ALA A 45 5.76 -18.62 17.00
CA ALA A 45 6.60 -18.33 18.16
C ALA A 45 7.39 -17.02 18.03
N MET A 46 7.33 -16.35 16.86
CA MET A 46 7.91 -15.03 16.63
C MET A 46 7.05 -13.93 17.29
N PRO A 47 7.54 -12.67 17.37
CA PRO A 47 6.72 -11.57 17.88
C PRO A 47 5.35 -11.48 17.20
N GLN A 48 4.31 -11.17 17.99
CA GLN A 48 2.90 -11.10 17.55
C GLN A 48 2.62 -10.10 16.41
N ALA A 49 3.55 -9.19 16.14
CA ALA A 49 3.45 -8.27 15.02
C ALA A 49 3.78 -8.92 13.66
N VAL A 50 4.46 -10.08 13.64
CA VAL A 50 4.55 -10.91 12.43
C VAL A 50 3.16 -11.47 12.14
N SER A 51 2.63 -11.18 10.95
CA SER A 51 1.28 -11.58 10.55
C SER A 51 1.33 -12.79 9.62
N VAL A 52 0.22 -13.50 9.47
CA VAL A 52 0.17 -14.73 8.67
C VAL A 52 -0.96 -14.67 7.66
N ALA A 53 -0.75 -15.20 6.46
CA ALA A 53 -1.79 -15.35 5.44
C ALA A 53 -2.05 -16.83 5.16
N VAL A 54 -3.30 -17.26 5.37
CA VAL A 54 -3.69 -18.68 5.39
C VAL A 54 -4.45 -19.03 4.11
N LEU A 55 -4.00 -20.10 3.43
CA LEU A 55 -4.68 -20.64 2.25
C LEU A 55 -5.99 -21.33 2.67
N PRO A 56 -7.18 -20.90 2.19
CA PRO A 56 -8.47 -21.43 2.66
C PRO A 56 -8.65 -22.93 2.48
N ASN A 57 -8.11 -23.47 1.38
CA ASN A 57 -8.24 -24.87 1.00
C ASN A 57 -7.08 -25.75 1.51
N ALA A 58 -6.21 -25.21 2.37
CA ALA A 58 -5.13 -25.97 2.97
C ALA A 58 -5.63 -26.91 4.07
N THR A 59 -4.95 -28.05 4.23
CA THR A 59 -5.37 -29.15 5.13
C THR A 59 -5.59 -28.69 6.57
N HIS A 60 -4.77 -27.75 7.05
CA HIS A 60 -4.81 -27.22 8.41
C HIS A 60 -5.27 -25.75 8.46
N ALA A 61 -5.94 -25.23 7.42
CA ALA A 61 -6.28 -23.80 7.31
C ALA A 61 -6.97 -23.25 8.56
N ARG A 62 -8.08 -23.88 8.99
CA ARG A 62 -8.86 -23.44 10.14
C ARG A 62 -8.10 -23.57 11.46
N GLU A 63 -7.36 -24.67 11.63
CA GLU A 63 -6.53 -24.92 12.80
C GLU A 63 -5.46 -23.83 12.95
N MET A 64 -4.71 -23.58 11.88
CA MET A 64 -3.61 -22.62 11.87
C MET A 64 -4.09 -21.18 11.99
N ALA A 65 -5.21 -20.81 11.35
CA ALA A 65 -5.84 -19.50 11.53
C ALA A 65 -6.28 -19.27 12.98
N THR A 66 -6.93 -20.25 13.60
CA THR A 66 -7.38 -20.17 15.00
C THR A 66 -6.19 -20.08 15.94
N LYS A 67 -5.15 -20.89 15.71
CA LYS A 67 -3.93 -20.88 16.51
C LYS A 67 -3.20 -19.54 16.40
N ALA A 68 -3.03 -19.01 15.20
CA ALA A 68 -2.41 -17.71 14.96
C ALA A 68 -3.14 -16.58 15.68
N HIS A 69 -4.48 -16.55 15.57
CA HIS A 69 -5.30 -15.57 16.27
C HIS A 69 -5.16 -15.66 17.79
N ASN A 70 -5.27 -16.87 18.35
CA ASN A 70 -5.15 -17.11 19.80
C ASN A 70 -3.75 -16.74 20.34
N SER A 71 -2.71 -16.87 19.50
CA SER A 71 -1.35 -16.43 19.81
C SER A 71 -1.14 -14.92 19.62
N GLY A 72 -2.14 -14.17 19.14
CA GLY A 72 -2.11 -12.72 18.98
C GLY A 72 -1.57 -12.24 17.62
N HIS A 73 -1.39 -13.13 16.64
CA HIS A 73 -0.99 -12.74 15.29
C HIS A 73 -2.19 -12.23 14.49
N GLU A 74 -1.94 -11.28 13.59
CA GLU A 74 -2.93 -10.88 12.61
C GLU A 74 -3.04 -11.95 11.52
N VAL A 75 -4.29 -12.30 11.17
CA VAL A 75 -4.61 -13.34 10.19
C VAL A 75 -5.18 -12.68 8.94
N LEU A 76 -4.66 -13.08 7.78
CA LEU A 76 -5.19 -12.74 6.48
C LEU A 76 -5.64 -14.02 5.76
N ILE A 77 -6.60 -13.88 4.86
CA ILE A 77 -6.94 -14.90 3.87
C ILE A 77 -5.89 -14.81 2.76
N HIS A 78 -5.15 -15.87 2.49
CA HIS A 78 -4.29 -15.97 1.30
C HIS A 78 -5.07 -16.64 0.18
N LEU A 79 -5.72 -15.87 -0.70
CA LEU A 79 -6.66 -16.43 -1.66
C LEU A 79 -5.97 -16.72 -3.01
N PRO A 80 -6.05 -17.95 -3.54
CA PRO A 80 -5.58 -18.28 -4.88
C PRO A 80 -6.19 -17.40 -5.97
N MET A 81 -5.32 -16.82 -6.78
CA MET A 81 -5.70 -15.99 -7.92
C MET A 81 -4.89 -16.39 -9.17
N ALA A 82 -5.51 -16.35 -10.34
CA ALA A 82 -4.89 -16.82 -11.56
C ALA A 82 -3.62 -16.03 -11.92
N PRO A 83 -2.49 -16.70 -12.19
CA PRO A 83 -1.30 -16.10 -12.76
C PRO A 83 -1.40 -15.98 -14.28
N LEU A 84 -0.50 -15.20 -14.89
CA LEU A 84 -0.31 -15.15 -16.34
C LEU A 84 0.34 -16.43 -16.90
N SER A 85 1.08 -17.17 -16.07
CA SER A 85 1.69 -18.45 -16.43
C SER A 85 0.64 -19.56 -16.55
N LYS A 86 0.89 -20.56 -17.39
CA LYS A 86 -0.02 -21.70 -17.62
C LYS A 86 0.21 -22.86 -16.64
N GLN A 87 0.31 -22.55 -15.36
CA GLN A 87 0.48 -23.58 -14.32
C GLN A 87 -0.86 -24.12 -13.82
N PRO A 88 -0.88 -25.32 -13.22
CA PRO A 88 -2.08 -25.85 -12.58
C PRO A 88 -2.61 -24.87 -11.54
N LEU A 89 -3.93 -24.67 -11.54
CA LEU A 89 -4.59 -23.79 -10.59
C LEU A 89 -5.09 -24.59 -9.38
N GLU A 90 -4.98 -23.98 -8.21
CA GLU A 90 -5.56 -24.52 -6.99
C GLU A 90 -7.10 -24.43 -7.03
N LYS A 91 -7.74 -25.21 -6.16
CA LYS A 91 -9.19 -25.16 -6.00
C LYS A 91 -9.63 -23.75 -5.59
N ASP A 92 -10.74 -23.28 -6.17
CA ASP A 92 -11.33 -21.96 -5.93
C ASP A 92 -10.39 -20.80 -6.29
N THR A 93 -9.46 -20.99 -7.23
CA THR A 93 -8.64 -19.90 -7.79
C THR A 93 -9.50 -18.88 -8.53
N LEU A 94 -9.48 -17.63 -8.09
CA LEU A 94 -10.18 -16.53 -8.76
C LEU A 94 -9.58 -16.23 -10.13
N ARG A 95 -10.46 -16.05 -11.12
CA ARG A 95 -10.08 -15.74 -12.51
C ARG A 95 -10.82 -14.50 -13.03
N PRO A 96 -10.19 -13.67 -13.89
CA PRO A 96 -10.80 -12.44 -14.42
C PRO A 96 -12.20 -12.62 -15.05
N GLU A 97 -12.40 -13.73 -15.75
CA GLU A 97 -13.61 -14.05 -16.50
C GLU A 97 -14.78 -14.55 -15.65
N MET A 98 -14.56 -14.83 -14.35
CA MET A 98 -15.62 -15.27 -13.45
C MET A 98 -16.74 -14.23 -13.32
N SER A 99 -17.96 -14.72 -13.11
CA SER A 99 -19.10 -13.87 -12.76
C SER A 99 -18.92 -13.32 -11.34
N SER A 100 -19.60 -12.21 -11.02
CA SER A 100 -19.58 -11.65 -9.67
C SER A 100 -20.12 -12.65 -8.63
N ALA A 101 -21.14 -13.43 -8.99
CA ALA A 101 -21.72 -14.45 -8.11
C ALA A 101 -20.71 -15.56 -7.76
N GLU A 102 -19.90 -16.01 -8.71
CA GLU A 102 -18.88 -17.03 -8.45
C GLU A 102 -17.73 -16.48 -7.60
N ILE A 103 -17.29 -15.25 -7.86
CA ILE A 103 -16.29 -14.56 -7.03
C ILE A 103 -16.80 -14.40 -5.59
N GLU A 104 -18.05 -13.97 -5.43
CA GLU A 104 -18.70 -13.82 -4.12
C GLU A 104 -18.81 -15.16 -3.39
N ARG A 105 -19.23 -16.23 -4.08
CA ARG A 105 -19.29 -17.58 -3.52
C ARG A 105 -17.92 -18.03 -2.98
N ILE A 106 -16.86 -17.84 -3.76
CA ILE A 106 -15.49 -18.22 -3.39
C ILE A 106 -15.00 -17.40 -2.18
N ILE A 107 -15.20 -16.08 -2.20
CA ILE A 107 -14.78 -15.21 -1.09
C ILE A 107 -15.55 -15.54 0.19
N SER A 108 -16.86 -15.76 0.11
CA SER A 108 -17.67 -16.16 1.27
C SER A 108 -17.20 -17.47 1.87
N ASP A 109 -16.89 -18.46 1.03
CA ASP A 109 -16.35 -19.75 1.48
C ASP A 109 -14.96 -19.60 2.13
N ALA A 110 -14.10 -18.76 1.55
CA ALA A 110 -12.78 -18.47 2.10
C ALA A 110 -12.85 -17.81 3.48
N VAL A 111 -13.75 -16.84 3.68
CA VAL A 111 -14.00 -16.18 4.97
C VAL A 111 -14.43 -17.19 6.04
N ASN A 112 -15.29 -18.16 5.66
CA ASN A 112 -15.75 -19.19 6.59
C ASN A 112 -14.65 -20.20 6.96
N LYS A 113 -13.72 -20.48 6.05
CA LYS A 113 -12.62 -21.43 6.24
C LYS A 113 -11.45 -20.84 7.03
N VAL A 114 -11.23 -19.53 6.93
CA VAL A 114 -10.15 -18.80 7.61
C VAL A 114 -10.76 -17.85 8.65
N PRO A 115 -11.15 -18.34 9.83
CA PRO A 115 -11.75 -17.50 10.86
C PRO A 115 -10.76 -16.43 11.35
N TYR A 116 -11.30 -15.35 11.92
CA TYR A 116 -10.56 -14.22 12.49
C TYR A 116 -9.74 -13.39 11.48
N ALA A 117 -9.86 -13.67 10.19
CA ALA A 117 -9.18 -12.87 9.18
C ALA A 117 -9.66 -11.42 9.20
N VAL A 118 -8.71 -10.49 9.10
CA VAL A 118 -8.98 -9.04 9.03
C VAL A 118 -8.60 -8.42 7.69
N GLY A 119 -7.95 -9.20 6.82
CA GLY A 119 -7.62 -8.82 5.46
C GLY A 119 -7.57 -10.01 4.51
N LEU A 120 -7.47 -9.72 3.22
CA LEU A 120 -7.26 -10.68 2.15
C LEU A 120 -5.98 -10.31 1.40
N ASN A 121 -5.16 -11.31 1.12
CA ASN A 121 -3.94 -11.23 0.35
C ASN A 121 -4.00 -12.20 -0.84
N ASN A 122 -3.45 -11.82 -1.99
CA ASN A 122 -3.47 -12.68 -3.18
C ASN A 122 -2.30 -13.68 -3.19
N HIS A 123 -2.64 -14.97 -3.29
CA HIS A 123 -1.69 -16.02 -3.68
C HIS A 123 -1.56 -15.99 -5.21
N MET A 124 -0.33 -15.76 -5.71
CA MET A 124 -0.06 -15.53 -7.13
C MET A 124 -0.88 -14.36 -7.70
N GLY A 125 -1.70 -14.58 -8.73
CA GLY A 125 -2.69 -13.59 -9.16
C GLY A 125 -2.28 -12.60 -10.24
N SER A 126 -1.14 -12.74 -10.91
CA SER A 126 -0.70 -11.75 -11.92
C SER A 126 -1.71 -11.51 -13.06
N ALA A 127 -2.53 -12.50 -13.43
CA ALA A 127 -3.63 -12.30 -14.40
C ALA A 127 -4.86 -11.67 -13.73
N MET A 128 -5.20 -12.09 -12.51
CA MET A 128 -6.33 -11.54 -11.77
C MET A 128 -6.12 -10.06 -11.40
N THR A 129 -4.99 -9.74 -10.77
CA THR A 129 -4.68 -8.40 -10.27
C THR A 129 -4.40 -7.41 -11.38
N SER A 130 -4.02 -7.85 -12.59
CA SER A 130 -3.92 -6.98 -13.77
C SER A 130 -5.27 -6.67 -14.44
N SER A 131 -6.36 -7.38 -14.07
CA SER A 131 -7.70 -7.13 -14.59
C SER A 131 -8.49 -6.17 -13.70
N LEU A 132 -8.73 -4.95 -14.18
CA LEU A 132 -9.53 -3.97 -13.46
C LEU A 132 -10.94 -4.49 -13.17
N PHE A 133 -11.62 -5.04 -14.19
CA PHE A 133 -12.98 -5.57 -14.02
C PHE A 133 -13.03 -6.77 -13.09
N GLY A 134 -12.02 -7.65 -13.14
CA GLY A 134 -11.92 -8.79 -12.22
C GLY A 134 -11.77 -8.31 -10.79
N MET A 135 -10.82 -7.40 -10.55
CA MET A 135 -10.56 -6.84 -9.22
C MET A 135 -11.73 -5.99 -8.69
N GLN A 136 -12.49 -5.28 -9.54
CA GLN A 136 -13.67 -4.54 -9.10
C GLN A 136 -14.72 -5.48 -8.48
N LYS A 137 -14.96 -6.64 -9.09
CA LYS A 137 -15.86 -7.66 -8.54
C LYS A 137 -15.34 -8.19 -7.19
N VAL A 138 -14.02 -8.40 -7.08
CA VAL A 138 -13.39 -8.81 -5.81
C VAL A 138 -13.58 -7.75 -4.72
N MET A 139 -13.32 -6.49 -5.01
CA MET A 139 -13.45 -5.40 -4.04
C MET A 139 -14.90 -5.20 -3.61
N GLN A 140 -15.86 -5.35 -4.53
CA GLN A 140 -17.30 -5.33 -4.23
C GLN A 140 -17.73 -6.49 -3.30
N ALA A 141 -17.19 -7.69 -3.53
CA ALA A 141 -17.46 -8.83 -2.67
C ALA A 141 -16.82 -8.65 -1.28
N LEU A 142 -15.59 -8.12 -1.21
CA LEU A 142 -14.85 -7.89 0.04
C LEU A 142 -15.46 -6.81 0.92
N GLU A 143 -16.10 -5.80 0.34
CA GLU A 143 -16.74 -4.69 1.07
C GLU A 143 -17.73 -5.17 2.15
N ARG A 144 -18.35 -6.34 1.95
CA ARG A 144 -19.32 -6.94 2.89
C ARG A 144 -18.70 -7.50 4.16
N TYR A 145 -17.38 -7.72 4.17
CA TYR A 145 -16.67 -8.43 5.24
C TYR A 145 -15.75 -7.53 6.06
N ASN A 146 -15.70 -6.23 5.77
CA ASN A 146 -14.78 -5.27 6.42
C ASN A 146 -13.30 -5.73 6.39
N LEU A 147 -12.91 -6.43 5.31
CA LEU A 147 -11.54 -6.87 5.08
C LEU A 147 -10.79 -5.82 4.27
N TYR A 148 -9.54 -5.54 4.64
CA TYR A 148 -8.63 -4.83 3.74
C TYR A 148 -8.02 -5.79 2.71
N PHE A 149 -7.47 -5.25 1.62
CA PHE A 149 -6.74 -6.02 0.62
C PHE A 149 -5.24 -5.70 0.68
N LEU A 150 -4.41 -6.71 0.95
CA LEU A 150 -2.96 -6.64 0.81
C LEU A 150 -2.57 -7.18 -0.57
N ASP A 151 -2.09 -6.31 -1.44
CA ASP A 151 -1.58 -6.70 -2.75
C ASP A 151 -0.14 -7.25 -2.61
N SER A 152 0.04 -8.53 -2.95
CA SER A 152 1.37 -9.18 -3.01
C SER A 152 2.24 -8.64 -4.14
N MET A 153 1.73 -7.77 -5.02
CA MET A 153 2.48 -7.16 -6.11
C MET A 153 3.18 -8.21 -6.99
N THR A 154 2.44 -9.25 -7.38
CA THR A 154 2.90 -10.31 -8.29
C THR A 154 2.96 -9.83 -9.75
N ILE A 155 2.43 -8.63 -10.02
CA ILE A 155 2.58 -7.89 -11.26
C ILE A 155 2.72 -6.38 -10.94
N GLY A 156 3.57 -5.67 -11.66
CA GLY A 156 3.87 -4.26 -11.38
C GLY A 156 2.70 -3.29 -11.64
N ASN A 157 1.83 -3.61 -12.59
CA ASN A 157 0.67 -2.80 -13.00
C ASN A 157 -0.65 -3.29 -12.38
N SER A 158 -0.60 -3.85 -11.17
CA SER A 158 -1.80 -4.29 -10.45
C SER A 158 -2.85 -3.17 -10.38
N GLN A 159 -4.11 -3.56 -10.62
CA GLN A 159 -5.28 -2.71 -10.63
C GLN A 159 -5.98 -2.68 -9.27
N ALA A 160 -5.45 -3.35 -8.24
CA ALA A 160 -6.12 -3.48 -6.93
C ALA A 160 -6.51 -2.13 -6.32
N LEU A 161 -5.59 -1.16 -6.29
CA LEU A 161 -5.86 0.18 -5.74
C LEU A 161 -6.97 0.91 -6.51
N ARG A 162 -6.93 0.84 -7.85
CA ARG A 162 -7.94 1.46 -8.72
C ARG A 162 -9.30 0.77 -8.60
N ALA A 163 -9.30 -0.55 -8.49
CA ALA A 163 -10.51 -1.36 -8.34
C ALA A 163 -11.23 -1.14 -7.00
N ALA A 164 -10.50 -0.76 -5.95
CA ALA A 164 -11.07 -0.40 -4.66
C ALA A 164 -11.70 1.00 -4.65
N SER A 165 -11.49 1.80 -5.70
CA SER A 165 -12.14 3.11 -5.81
C SER A 165 -13.66 2.96 -5.82
N GLY A 166 -14.33 3.68 -4.92
CA GLY A 166 -15.78 3.61 -4.75
C GLY A 166 -16.26 2.49 -3.83
N THR A 167 -15.37 1.72 -3.21
CA THR A 167 -15.70 0.78 -2.12
C THR A 167 -15.05 1.23 -0.80
N GLY A 168 -15.49 0.63 0.31
CA GLY A 168 -14.85 0.78 1.62
C GLY A 168 -13.51 0.05 1.80
N VAL A 169 -13.08 -0.74 0.80
CA VAL A 169 -11.91 -1.63 0.94
C VAL A 169 -10.60 -0.84 0.88
N LYS A 170 -9.81 -0.90 1.96
CA LYS A 170 -8.47 -0.32 1.99
C LYS A 170 -7.49 -1.25 1.29
N VAL A 171 -6.59 -0.68 0.48
CA VAL A 171 -5.54 -1.43 -0.22
C VAL A 171 -4.18 -1.02 0.31
N ILE A 172 -3.36 -1.99 0.70
CA ILE A 172 -1.95 -1.82 1.03
C ILE A 172 -1.11 -2.74 0.14
N LYS A 173 0.17 -2.39 -0.09
CA LYS A 173 1.01 -3.08 -1.07
C LYS A 173 2.30 -3.59 -0.46
N ARG A 174 2.69 -4.82 -0.82
CA ARG A 174 4.03 -5.33 -0.56
C ARG A 174 5.10 -4.41 -1.16
N LYS A 175 6.20 -4.21 -0.45
CA LYS A 175 7.41 -3.52 -0.94
C LYS A 175 8.59 -4.47 -1.17
N VAL A 176 8.70 -5.55 -0.41
CA VAL A 176 9.80 -6.53 -0.52
C VAL A 176 9.26 -7.95 -0.43
N PHE A 177 9.79 -8.85 -1.26
CA PHE A 177 9.58 -10.28 -1.16
C PHE A 177 10.84 -10.87 -0.56
N LEU A 178 10.70 -11.59 0.55
CA LEU A 178 11.84 -11.99 1.36
C LEU A 178 12.58 -13.16 0.71
N ASP A 179 11.87 -14.11 0.12
CA ASP A 179 12.38 -15.43 -0.21
C ASP A 179 12.09 -15.88 -1.65
N ASP A 180 12.32 -14.97 -2.61
CA ASP A 180 12.40 -15.31 -4.06
C ASP A 180 13.35 -16.51 -4.29
N THR A 181 14.38 -16.63 -3.45
CA THR A 181 15.24 -17.81 -3.36
C THR A 181 15.24 -18.34 -1.92
N GLN A 182 15.43 -19.65 -1.74
CA GLN A 182 15.57 -20.26 -0.41
C GLN A 182 17.00 -20.16 0.15
N ASN A 183 17.80 -19.19 -0.32
CA ASN A 183 19.13 -18.93 0.17
C ASN A 183 19.09 -17.93 1.33
N GLU A 184 19.63 -18.29 2.50
CA GLU A 184 19.59 -17.44 3.69
C GLU A 184 20.27 -16.07 3.50
N GLY A 185 21.37 -16.03 2.74
CA GLY A 185 22.07 -14.78 2.44
C GLY A 185 21.22 -13.84 1.59
N ASP A 186 20.46 -14.38 0.63
CA ASP A 186 19.56 -13.59 -0.23
C ASP A 186 18.37 -13.07 0.58
N ILE A 187 17.78 -13.93 1.41
CA ILE A 187 16.68 -13.58 2.31
C ILE A 187 17.11 -12.49 3.28
N ARG A 188 18.33 -12.58 3.84
CA ARG A 188 18.87 -11.54 4.72
C ARG A 188 19.01 -10.20 4.00
N ARG A 189 19.50 -10.19 2.76
CA ARG A 189 19.60 -8.95 1.96
C ARG A 189 18.23 -8.34 1.69
N GLN A 190 17.21 -9.16 1.44
CA GLN A 190 15.84 -8.68 1.26
C GLN A 190 15.26 -8.13 2.57
N PHE A 191 15.49 -8.79 3.72
CA PHE A 191 15.10 -8.25 5.02
C PHE A 191 15.75 -6.88 5.28
N ASP A 192 17.07 -6.76 5.09
CA ASP A 192 17.80 -5.50 5.29
C ASP A 192 17.30 -4.41 4.33
N ARG A 193 16.94 -4.78 3.09
CA ARG A 193 16.28 -3.89 2.13
C ARG A 193 14.91 -3.42 2.63
N ALA A 194 14.10 -4.29 3.24
CA ALA A 194 12.80 -3.92 3.80
C ALA A 194 12.95 -2.91 4.95
N VAL A 195 13.93 -3.13 5.84
CA VAL A 195 14.32 -2.18 6.89
C VAL A 195 14.71 -0.82 6.30
N GLN A 196 15.57 -0.80 5.27
CA GLN A 196 15.96 0.45 4.63
C GLN A 196 14.78 1.18 3.96
N LEU A 197 13.84 0.44 3.36
CA LEU A 197 12.63 1.03 2.79
C LEU A 197 11.71 1.60 3.87
N ALA A 198 11.56 0.92 5.01
CA ALA A 198 10.80 1.43 6.15
C ALA A 198 11.40 2.74 6.67
N ARG A 199 12.72 2.85 6.76
CA ARG A 199 13.41 4.11 7.14
C ARG A 199 13.15 5.23 6.14
N ARG A 200 13.31 4.95 4.85
CA ARG A 200 13.21 5.97 3.80
C ARG A 200 11.78 6.46 3.58
N ASN A 201 10.81 5.54 3.65
CA ASN A 201 9.43 5.82 3.25
C ASN A 201 8.49 5.98 4.45
N GLY A 202 9.00 5.86 5.68
CA GLY A 202 8.22 5.78 6.91
C GLY A 202 7.60 4.39 7.16
N SER A 203 7.30 3.60 6.12
CA SER A 203 6.84 2.23 6.26
C SER A 203 7.22 1.29 5.10
N ALA A 204 7.28 -0.01 5.39
CA ALA A 204 7.41 -1.06 4.40
C ALA A 204 6.66 -2.34 4.83
N ILE A 205 6.11 -3.04 3.85
CA ILE A 205 5.54 -4.39 4.03
C ILE A 205 6.47 -5.38 3.32
N ALA A 206 6.96 -6.36 4.06
CA ALA A 206 7.70 -7.49 3.54
C ALA A 206 6.84 -8.76 3.61
N ILE A 207 6.88 -9.57 2.56
CA ILE A 207 6.17 -10.85 2.49
C ILE A 207 7.18 -11.96 2.26
N GLY A 208 7.04 -13.08 2.94
CA GLY A 208 7.76 -14.32 2.65
C GLY A 208 6.89 -15.54 2.95
N HIS A 209 7.49 -16.72 3.04
CA HIS A 209 6.79 -17.99 3.27
C HIS A 209 7.45 -18.76 4.42
N PRO A 210 6.79 -19.78 5.00
CA PRO A 210 7.30 -20.54 6.14
C PRO A 210 8.33 -21.60 5.68
N HIS A 211 9.24 -21.21 4.80
CA HIS A 211 10.40 -22.01 4.43
C HIS A 211 11.41 -22.04 5.59
N PRO A 212 12.12 -23.16 5.82
CA PRO A 212 13.10 -23.25 6.90
C PRO A 212 14.18 -22.14 6.86
N ALA A 213 14.65 -21.78 5.67
CA ALA A 213 15.62 -20.69 5.49
C ALA A 213 15.03 -19.34 5.91
N THR A 214 13.81 -19.03 5.49
CA THR A 214 13.09 -17.79 5.84
C THR A 214 12.89 -17.68 7.35
N VAL A 215 12.43 -18.77 7.99
CA VAL A 215 12.21 -18.82 9.43
C VAL A 215 13.50 -18.58 10.21
N ARG A 216 14.61 -19.24 9.84
CA ARG A 216 15.91 -19.04 10.50
C ARG A 216 16.40 -17.60 10.39
N VAL A 217 16.33 -17.01 9.20
CA VAL A 217 16.76 -15.62 8.99
C VAL A 217 15.89 -14.67 9.80
N LEU A 218 14.58 -14.84 9.81
CA LEU A 218 13.67 -13.98 10.57
C LEU A 218 13.88 -14.09 12.08
N GLN A 219 14.10 -15.29 12.63
CA GLN A 219 14.41 -15.47 14.05
C GLN A 219 15.67 -14.68 14.48
N GLN A 220 16.71 -14.66 13.64
CA GLN A 220 17.94 -13.91 13.90
C GLN A 220 17.77 -12.41 13.64
N ALA A 221 17.03 -12.03 12.61
CA ALA A 221 16.88 -10.64 12.19
C ALA A 221 15.96 -9.85 13.13
N LEU A 222 14.89 -10.49 13.62
CA LEU A 222 13.94 -9.86 14.53
C LEU A 222 14.51 -9.63 15.93
N SER A 223 15.42 -10.48 16.41
CA SER A 223 16.11 -10.26 17.69
C SER A 223 17.14 -9.12 17.64
N SER A 224 17.60 -8.78 16.43
CA SER A 224 18.57 -7.70 16.16
C SER A 224 17.94 -6.53 15.40
N LEU A 225 16.62 -6.37 15.50
CA LEU A 225 15.90 -5.31 14.81
C LEU A 225 16.45 -3.94 15.28
N PRO A 226 16.78 -3.02 14.36
CA PRO A 226 17.31 -1.71 14.75
C PRO A 226 16.30 -0.91 15.60
N ALA A 227 16.81 -0.15 16.57
CA ALA A 227 15.97 0.62 17.50
C ALA A 227 15.11 1.71 16.82
N ASP A 228 15.48 2.13 15.62
CA ASP A 228 14.74 3.10 14.81
C ASP A 228 13.69 2.42 13.90
N ILE A 229 13.46 1.11 14.05
CA ILE A 229 12.41 0.37 13.36
C ILE A 229 11.43 -0.21 14.36
N THR A 230 10.15 0.03 14.14
CA THR A 230 9.06 -0.61 14.89
C THR A 230 8.41 -1.70 14.05
N LEU A 231 8.38 -2.93 14.56
CA LEU A 231 7.61 -4.01 13.96
C LEU A 231 6.11 -3.78 14.24
N VAL A 232 5.28 -3.76 13.20
CA VAL A 232 3.83 -3.51 13.30
C VAL A 232 3.04 -4.54 12.49
N ARG A 233 1.74 -4.63 12.73
CA ARG A 233 0.84 -5.43 11.88
C ARG A 233 0.53 -4.67 10.58
N PRO A 234 0.21 -5.36 9.47
CA PRO A 234 -0.18 -4.69 8.23
C PRO A 234 -1.39 -3.77 8.40
N SER A 235 -2.36 -4.11 9.25
CA SER A 235 -3.51 -3.23 9.55
C SER A 235 -3.12 -1.87 10.14
N ASN A 236 -1.96 -1.74 10.79
CA ASN A 236 -1.46 -0.45 11.26
C ASN A 236 -1.04 0.50 10.11
N LEU A 237 -0.93 -0.03 8.89
CA LEU A 237 -0.46 0.69 7.70
C LEU A 237 -1.59 1.07 6.72
N LEU A 238 -2.86 0.83 7.06
CA LEU A 238 -4.00 1.06 6.16
C LEU A 238 -4.20 2.53 5.75
N ASN A 239 -3.66 3.47 6.54
CA ASN A 239 -3.75 4.90 6.27
C ASN A 239 -2.43 5.49 5.74
N GLU A 240 -1.40 4.66 5.53
CA GLU A 240 -0.13 5.12 4.95
C GLU A 240 -0.31 5.39 3.45
N PRO A 241 0.28 6.47 2.90
CA PRO A 241 0.15 6.82 1.49
C PRO A 241 0.55 5.66 0.57
N GLN A 242 -0.35 5.30 -0.35
CA GLN A 242 -0.06 4.32 -1.39
C GLN A 242 0.17 5.00 -2.73
N THR A 243 1.23 4.60 -3.43
CA THR A 243 1.46 5.03 -4.81
C THR A 243 0.62 4.19 -5.75
N ASP A 244 -0.17 4.85 -6.60
CA ASP A 244 -0.83 4.17 -7.71
C ASP A 244 0.20 3.85 -8.80
N THR A 245 0.32 2.57 -9.12
CA THR A 245 1.20 2.04 -10.18
C THR A 245 0.38 1.39 -11.28
N SER A 246 -0.95 1.52 -11.23
CA SER A 246 -1.83 1.02 -12.27
C SER A 246 -1.56 1.80 -13.56
N THR A 247 -1.05 1.12 -14.57
CA THR A 247 -1.07 1.66 -15.92
C THR A 247 -2.43 1.31 -16.51
N PRO A 248 -3.16 2.26 -17.11
CA PRO A 248 -4.30 1.92 -17.94
C PRO A 248 -3.78 1.01 -19.06
N ASN A 249 -4.31 -0.21 -19.17
CA ASN A 249 -4.13 -0.97 -20.41
C ASN A 249 -4.70 -0.12 -21.54
N ALA A 250 -3.83 0.45 -22.38
CA ALA A 250 -4.23 1.24 -23.53
C ALA A 250 -4.90 0.39 -24.63
N THR A 251 -5.04 -0.93 -24.42
CA THR A 251 -5.56 -1.87 -25.40
C THR A 251 -6.52 -2.86 -24.73
N PRO A 252 -7.83 -2.81 -25.02
CA PRO A 252 -8.76 -3.88 -24.69
C PRO A 252 -8.40 -5.18 -25.44
N PRO A 253 -8.56 -6.37 -24.84
CA PRO A 253 -8.41 -7.61 -25.57
C PRO A 253 -9.65 -7.84 -26.45
N GLY A 254 -9.44 -7.93 -27.77
CA GLY A 254 -10.43 -8.49 -28.69
C GLY A 254 -11.52 -7.54 -29.17
N GLY A 255 -11.14 -6.51 -29.91
CA GLY A 255 -12.04 -5.80 -30.81
C GLY A 255 -11.21 -5.12 -31.88
N THR A 256 -11.45 -5.43 -33.15
CA THR A 256 -11.00 -4.58 -34.25
C THR A 256 -11.70 -3.23 -34.09
N VAL A 257 -11.10 -2.34 -33.30
CA VAL A 257 -11.52 -0.94 -33.27
C VAL A 257 -11.15 -0.40 -34.64
N GLN A 258 -12.12 -0.39 -35.56
CA GLN A 258 -12.04 0.51 -36.68
C GLN A 258 -11.74 1.89 -36.09
N PRO A 259 -10.67 2.57 -36.53
CA PRO A 259 -10.41 3.90 -36.04
C PRO A 259 -11.69 4.71 -36.26
N PRO A 260 -12.16 5.48 -35.28
CA PRO A 260 -13.36 6.29 -35.45
C PRO A 260 -13.15 7.09 -36.73
N ARG A 261 -14.07 6.94 -37.68
CA ARG A 261 -14.02 7.63 -38.96
C ARG A 261 -14.04 9.11 -38.64
N ASN A 262 -12.87 9.73 -38.60
CA ASN A 262 -12.74 11.13 -38.27
C ASN A 262 -13.13 11.93 -39.52
N PRO A 263 -14.31 12.57 -39.58
CA PRO A 263 -14.68 13.35 -40.75
C PRO A 263 -13.85 14.64 -40.83
N PHE A 264 -13.11 14.97 -39.77
CA PHE A 264 -12.24 16.13 -39.72
C PHE A 264 -10.85 15.76 -40.24
N ARG A 265 -10.55 16.21 -41.47
CA ARG A 265 -9.16 16.36 -41.90
C ARG A 265 -8.54 17.43 -41.02
N GLY A 266 -7.61 17.03 -40.16
CA GLY A 266 -6.91 17.96 -39.27
C GLY A 266 -6.42 19.18 -40.03
N VAL A 267 -6.70 20.37 -39.52
CA VAL A 267 -6.10 21.60 -40.02
C VAL A 267 -4.59 21.43 -39.87
N LYS A 268 -3.84 21.51 -40.99
CA LYS A 268 -2.38 21.54 -40.96
C LYS A 268 -1.98 22.60 -39.93
N LEU A 269 -1.25 22.18 -38.90
CA LEU A 269 -0.57 23.00 -37.89
C LEU A 269 -0.78 24.51 -38.12
N CYS A 270 -1.60 25.14 -37.29
CA CYS A 270 -1.68 26.59 -37.24
C CYS A 270 -0.30 27.13 -36.85
N LYS A 271 0.55 27.42 -37.85
CA LYS A 271 1.77 28.20 -37.66
C LYS A 271 1.32 29.59 -37.25
N ALA A 272 1.44 29.91 -35.96
CA ALA A 272 1.22 31.25 -35.45
C ALA A 272 2.10 32.22 -36.27
N LYS A 273 1.47 33.17 -36.98
CA LYS A 273 2.19 34.17 -37.80
C LYS A 273 3.03 35.14 -36.96
N ARG A 274 2.84 35.16 -35.64
CA ARG A 274 3.59 35.97 -34.69
C ARG A 274 4.27 35.07 -33.68
N LYS A 275 5.55 35.36 -33.39
CA LYS A 275 6.26 34.73 -32.27
C LYS A 275 5.51 35.08 -30.98
N PRO A 276 5.20 34.11 -30.10
CA PRO A 276 4.67 34.41 -28.79
C PRO A 276 5.67 35.29 -28.02
N GLU A 277 5.15 36.26 -27.27
CA GLU A 277 5.99 37.15 -26.46
C GLU A 277 6.78 36.33 -25.43
N PRO A 278 8.05 36.70 -25.17
CA PRO A 278 8.84 36.00 -24.18
C PRO A 278 8.21 36.15 -22.79
N VAL A 279 7.95 35.02 -22.13
CA VAL A 279 7.55 35.03 -20.72
C VAL A 279 8.80 35.28 -19.89
N TYR A 280 8.98 36.51 -19.45
CA TYR A 280 10.12 36.89 -18.61
C TYR A 280 10.05 36.21 -17.24
N ALA A 281 11.18 35.76 -16.69
CA ALA A 281 11.24 35.10 -15.39
C ALA A 281 10.65 35.94 -14.24
N SER A 282 10.58 37.27 -14.40
CA SER A 282 9.91 38.19 -13.47
C SER A 282 8.41 37.94 -13.33
N ARG A 283 7.75 37.35 -14.34
CA ARG A 283 6.32 36.99 -14.32
C ARG A 283 6.01 35.90 -13.29
N PHE A 284 6.98 35.04 -12.97
CA PHE A 284 6.83 34.06 -11.89
C PHE A 284 6.73 34.75 -10.52
N PHE A 285 7.63 35.71 -10.27
CA PHE A 285 7.63 36.46 -9.01
C PHE A 285 6.42 37.40 -8.88
N SER A 286 5.93 37.97 -9.99
CA SER A 286 4.71 38.79 -9.94
C SER A 286 3.46 37.96 -9.62
N VAL A 287 3.33 36.76 -10.20
CA VAL A 287 2.19 35.86 -9.94
C VAL A 287 2.22 35.33 -8.50
N ILE A 288 3.41 34.99 -7.97
CA ILE A 288 3.53 34.63 -6.54
C ILE A 288 3.23 35.84 -5.65
N GLY A 289 3.72 37.03 -5.99
CA GLY A 289 3.45 38.26 -5.27
C GLY A 289 1.95 38.59 -5.20
N GLU A 290 1.23 38.48 -6.32
CA GLU A 290 -0.22 38.67 -6.39
C GLU A 290 -0.95 37.61 -5.55
N SER A 291 -0.58 36.33 -5.69
CA SER A 291 -1.22 35.25 -4.94
C SER A 291 -0.97 35.33 -3.42
N VAL A 292 0.19 35.83 -2.99
CA VAL A 292 0.49 36.07 -1.57
C VAL A 292 -0.25 37.31 -1.07
N GLY A 293 -0.31 38.38 -1.87
CA GLY A 293 -1.05 39.61 -1.55
C GLY A 293 -2.55 39.37 -1.37
N GLU A 294 -3.14 38.46 -2.15
CA GLU A 294 -4.56 38.09 -2.03
C GLU A 294 -4.84 36.98 -1.02
N SER A 295 -3.80 36.42 -0.38
CA SER A 295 -3.98 35.38 0.61
C SER A 295 -4.82 35.87 1.80
N THR A 296 -5.62 34.96 2.36
CA THR A 296 -6.48 35.23 3.52
C THR A 296 -5.72 35.79 4.72
N LEU A 297 -4.46 35.36 4.91
CA LEU A 297 -3.60 35.84 5.98
C LEU A 297 -3.17 37.30 5.78
N VAL A 298 -2.77 37.67 4.56
CA VAL A 298 -2.33 39.05 4.25
C VAL A 298 -3.51 40.01 4.30
N ARG A 299 -4.67 39.62 3.75
CA ARG A 299 -5.92 40.39 3.89
C ARG A 299 -6.36 40.55 5.35
N TYR A 300 -6.25 39.50 6.16
CA TYR A 300 -6.55 39.56 7.59
C TYR A 300 -5.65 40.58 8.31
N MET A 301 -4.34 40.55 8.05
CA MET A 301 -3.39 41.50 8.64
C MET A 301 -3.61 42.94 8.18
N GLN A 302 -3.89 43.17 6.88
CA GLN A 302 -4.21 44.49 6.36
C GLN A 302 -5.48 45.08 7.00
N ASN A 303 -6.53 44.27 7.16
CA ASN A 303 -7.78 44.71 7.78
C ASN A 303 -7.59 45.06 9.27
N GLN A 304 -6.79 44.29 10.00
CA GLN A 304 -6.44 44.59 11.39
C GLN A 304 -5.61 45.88 11.51
N TRP A 305 -4.68 46.11 10.58
CA TRP A 305 -3.84 47.31 10.58
C TRP A 305 -4.62 48.58 10.21
N GLN A 306 -5.58 48.50 9.29
CA GLN A 306 -6.45 49.64 8.94
C GLN A 306 -7.42 49.99 10.07
N GLY A 307 -7.85 49.02 10.88
CA GLY A 307 -8.66 49.25 12.09
C GLY A 307 -7.96 50.06 13.17
N TRP A 308 -6.62 50.04 13.23
CA TRP A 308 -5.84 50.85 14.19
C TRP A 308 -5.75 52.34 13.84
N LYS A 309 -6.06 52.74 12.61
CA LYS A 309 -6.03 54.16 12.20
C LYS A 309 -7.35 54.91 12.47
N THR A 310 -8.41 54.24 12.92
CA THR A 310 -9.74 54.85 13.12
C THR A 310 -10.18 54.96 14.58
N THR A 311 -9.24 54.84 15.52
CA THR A 311 -9.50 55.12 16.93
C THR A 311 -8.66 56.31 17.38
N HIS A 312 -9.21 57.51 17.28
CA HIS A 312 -9.10 58.53 18.32
C HIS A 312 -10.34 59.45 18.25
N PRO A 313 -10.82 59.94 19.41
CA PRO A 313 -12.13 60.58 19.58
C PRO A 313 -12.29 61.90 18.82
#